data_AF-A0A2N5YIR2-F1
#
_entry.id   AF-A0A2N5YIR2-F1
#
_cell.length_a   1.000
_cell.length_b   1.000
_cell.length_c   1.000
_cell.angle_alpha   90.00
_cell.angle_beta   90.00
_cell.angle_gamma   90.00
#
_symmetry.space_group_name_H-M   'P 1'
#
loop_
_entity.id
_entity.type
_entity.pdbx_description
1 polymer ?
#
loop_
_entity_poly.entity_id
_entity_poly.type
_entity_poly.pdbx_seq_one_letter_code
_entity_poly.pdbx_strand_id
1 'polypeptide(L)' 'MLDSRFDKIEKELQFRTSRSSGKGGQSVNKLSTKVELIFFVGESSVLTEEEKALINQRLENRIINDGSILISCDEERSQY' A
#
# COMPACT_ATOMS: atom_id res chain seq x y z
N MET A 1 -10.04 18.01 -16.23
CA MET A 1 -11.03 17.23 -15.45
C MET A 1 -10.66 15.73 -15.42
N LEU A 2 -9.37 15.38 -15.34
CA LEU A 2 -8.90 13.98 -15.22
C LEU A 2 -8.83 13.49 -13.76
N ASP A 3 -9.00 14.39 -12.79
CA ASP A 3 -8.82 14.15 -11.35
C ASP A 3 -9.86 13.21 -10.72
N SER A 4 -11.05 13.11 -11.30
CA SER A 4 -12.20 12.54 -10.57
C SER A 4 -12.15 11.02 -10.39
N ARG A 5 -11.36 10.29 -11.19
CA ARG A 5 -11.15 8.84 -10.99
C ARG A 5 -10.06 8.57 -9.97
N PHE A 6 -8.97 9.34 -10.00
CA PHE A 6 -7.86 9.17 -9.06
C PHE A 6 -8.30 9.46 -7.62
N ASP A 7 -9.03 10.56 -7.38
CA ASP A 7 -9.56 10.87 -6.03
C ASP A 7 -10.45 9.75 -5.47
N LYS A 8 -11.21 9.07 -6.33
CA LYS A 8 -12.04 7.93 -5.92
C LYS A 8 -11.18 6.71 -5.59
N ILE A 9 -10.15 6.42 -6.38
CA ILE A 9 -9.21 5.33 -6.11
C ILE A 9 -8.47 5.60 -4.80
N GLU A 10 -8.00 6.84 -4.57
CA GLU A 10 -7.32 7.23 -3.33
C GLU A 10 -8.17 6.96 -2.08
N LYS A 11 -9.49 7.12 -2.18
CA LYS A 11 -10.44 6.78 -1.10
C LYS A 11 -10.64 5.27 -0.90
N GLU A 12 -10.38 4.46 -1.92
CA GLU A 12 -10.41 2.99 -1.84
C GLU A 12 -9.08 2.40 -1.30
N LEU A 13 -8.00 3.19 -1.28
CA LEU A 13 -6.71 2.76 -0.73
C LEU A 13 -6.77 2.62 0.79
N GLN A 14 -6.28 1.50 1.29
CA GLN A 14 -6.14 1.23 2.72
C GLN A 14 -4.68 1.44 3.14
N PHE A 15 -4.45 2.17 4.23
CA PHE A 15 -3.11 2.44 4.74
C PHE A 15 -2.96 1.87 6.15
N ARG A 16 -1.92 1.06 6.35
CA ARG A 16 -1.54 0.48 7.63
C ARG A 16 -0.17 1.01 8.02
N THR A 17 -0.12 1.82 9.06
CA THR A 17 1.16 2.29 9.63
C THR A 17 1.52 1.45 10.83
N SER A 18 2.70 0.86 10.84
CA SER A 18 3.23 0.14 12.01
C SER A 18 4.32 0.97 12.66
N ARG A 19 4.13 1.33 13.93
CA ARG A 19 5.17 1.94 14.77
C ARG A 19 5.78 0.85 15.64
N SER A 20 7.09 0.62 15.52
CA SER A 20 7.81 -0.23 16.47
C SER A 20 7.78 0.39 17.87
N SER A 21 6.80 -0.01 18.69
CA SER A 21 6.78 0.31 20.12
C SER A 21 7.55 -0.77 20.87
N GLY A 22 8.88 -0.71 20.79
CA GLY A 22 9.73 -1.51 21.67
C GLY A 22 9.64 -0.98 23.10
N LYS A 23 9.06 -1.75 24.03
CA LYS A 23 9.22 -1.50 25.47
C LYS A 23 10.55 -2.10 25.92
N GLY A 24 11.51 -1.24 26.29
CA GLY A 24 12.59 -1.58 27.22
C GLY A 24 14.00 -1.54 26.64
N GLY A 25 14.85 -0.70 27.23
CA GLY A 25 16.31 -0.73 27.06
C GLY A 25 16.88 0.53 26.45
N GLN A 26 17.77 1.22 27.17
CA GLN A 26 18.54 2.35 26.66
C GLN A 26 19.41 1.91 25.47
N SER A 27 18.98 2.21 24.25
CA SER A 27 19.79 2.68 23.12
C SER A 27 18.93 2.79 21.86
N VAL A 28 18.77 4.02 21.37
CA VAL A 28 18.42 4.38 19.98
C VAL A 28 17.13 3.73 19.44
N ASN A 29 15.98 4.36 19.73
CA ASN A 29 14.76 4.15 18.93
C ASN A 29 14.99 4.72 17.53
N LYS A 30 15.54 3.93 16.62
CA LYS A 30 15.45 4.19 15.18
C LYS A 30 13.96 4.10 14.83
N LEU A 31 13.34 5.26 14.66
CA LEU A 31 11.92 5.40 14.30
C LEU A 31 11.72 4.97 12.85
N SER A 32 11.84 3.68 12.55
CA SER A 32 11.40 3.12 11.28
C SER A 32 9.88 3.12 11.30
N THR A 33 9.29 4.09 10.60
CA THR A 33 7.85 4.12 10.37
C THR A 33 7.60 3.32 9.11
N LYS A 34 7.14 2.07 9.27
CA LYS A 34 6.72 1.25 8.13
C LYS A 34 5.29 1.62 7.77
N VAL A 35 5.06 2.02 6.53
CA VAL A 35 3.72 2.26 5.98
C VAL A 35 3.42 1.19 4.94
N GLU A 36 2.28 0.53 5.07
CA GLU A 36 1.81 -0.48 4.13
C GLU A 36 0.54 0.04 3.47
N LEU A 37 0.56 0.18 2.15
CA LEU A 37 -0.59 0.52 1.32
C LEU A 37 -1.18 -0.78 0.78
N ILE A 38 -2.48 -0.96 0.97
CA ILE A 38 -3.26 -2.12 0.54
C ILE A 38 -4.31 -1.61 -0.44
N PHE A 39 -4.39 -2.22 -1.62
CA PHE A 39 -5.38 -1.88 -2.64
C PHE A 39 -6.11 -3.12 -3.14
N PHE A 40 -7.44 -3.14 -2.98
CA PHE A 40 -8.31 -4.24 -3.40
C PHE A 40 -8.79 -4.00 -4.82
N VAL A 41 -8.04 -4.50 -5.80
CA VAL A 41 -8.35 -4.34 -7.23
C VAL A 41 -9.72 -4.94 -7.57
N GLY A 42 -10.06 -6.08 -6.95
CA GLY A 42 -11.36 -6.73 -7.14
C GLY A 42 -12.54 -5.92 -6.63
N GLU A 43 -12.39 -5.25 -5.48
CA GLU A 43 -13.46 -4.49 -4.82
C GLU A 43 -13.60 -3.06 -5.36
N SER A 44 -12.60 -2.54 -6.06
CA SER A 44 -12.66 -1.18 -6.64
C SER A 44 -13.86 -1.04 -7.57
N SER A 45 -14.68 -0.02 -7.32
CA SER A 45 -15.83 0.34 -8.17
C SER A 45 -15.43 1.32 -9.28
N VAL A 46 -14.20 1.82 -9.26
CA VAL A 46 -13.66 2.79 -10.23
C VAL A 46 -13.03 2.09 -11.44
N LEU A 47 -12.51 0.88 -11.24
CA LEU A 47 -11.86 0.07 -12.27
C LEU A 47 -12.89 -0.77 -13.03
N THR A 48 -12.78 -0.81 -14.36
CA THR A 48 -13.57 -1.72 -15.21
C THR A 48 -13.03 -3.15 -15.10
N GLU A 49 -13.83 -4.15 -15.51
CA GLU A 49 -13.39 -5.55 -15.51
C GLU A 49 -12.13 -5.77 -16.38
N GLU A 50 -12.01 -5.05 -17.49
CA GLU A 50 -10.83 -5.07 -18.35
C GLU A 50 -9.59 -4.49 -17.66
N GLU A 51 -9.73 -3.35 -16.95
CA GLU A 51 -8.65 -2.75 -16.17
C GLU A 51 -8.23 -3.67 -15.02
N LYS A 52 -9.20 -4.29 -14.33
CA LYS A 52 -8.94 -5.28 -13.27
C LYS A 52 -8.19 -6.48 -13.82
N ALA A 53 -8.59 -7.03 -14.96
CA ALA A 53 -7.91 -8.16 -15.59
C ALA A 53 -6.48 -7.80 -15.99
N LEU A 54 -6.27 -6.61 -16.57
CA LEU A 54 -4.95 -6.13 -16.96
C LEU A 54 -4.03 -5.95 -15.74
N ILE A 55 -4.56 -5.39 -14.64
CA ILE A 55 -3.82 -5.23 -13.38
C ILE A 55 -3.47 -6.62 -12.81
N ASN A 56 -4.42 -7.55 -12.78
CA ASN A 56 -4.17 -8.91 -12.30
C ASN A 56 -3.09 -9.61 -13.12
N GLN A 57 -3.09 -9.45 -14.44
CA GLN A 57 -2.07 -10.03 -15.32
C GLN A 57 -0.70 -9.35 -15.18
N ARG A 58 -0.66 -8.01 -15.10
CA ARG A 58 0.61 -7.26 -15.06
C ARG A 58 1.26 -7.27 -13.68
N LEU A 59 0.46 -7.30 -12.62
CA LEU A 59 0.88 -7.24 -11.23
C LEU A 59 0.65 -8.56 -10.51
N GLU A 60 0.51 -9.68 -11.21
CA GLU A 60 0.36 -11.02 -10.62
C GLU A 60 1.39 -11.30 -9.52
N ASN A 61 2.65 -10.87 -9.74
CA ASN A 61 3.77 -11.06 -8.82
C ASN A 61 3.70 -10.16 -7.57
N ARG A 62 2.82 -9.15 -7.56
CA ARG A 62 2.61 -8.20 -6.45
C ARG A 62 1.25 -8.36 -5.78
N ILE A 63 0.36 -9.15 -6.37
CA ILE A 63 -0.94 -9.47 -5.80
C ILE A 63 -0.75 -10.57 -4.78
N ILE A 64 -1.26 -10.34 -3.57
CA ILE A 64 -1.24 -11.34 -2.51
C ILE A 64 -2.44 -12.27 -2.66
N ASN A 65 -2.45 -13.35 -1.87
CA ASN A 65 -3.41 -14.45 -1.98
C ASN A 65 -4.90 -14.06 -1.89
N ASP A 66 -5.17 -12.87 -1.38
CA ASP A 66 -6.50 -12.29 -1.21
C ASP A 66 -6.95 -11.43 -2.41
N GLY A 67 -6.13 -11.32 -3.46
CA GLY A 67 -6.42 -10.49 -4.64
C GLY A 67 -6.16 -8.99 -4.45
N SER A 68 -5.51 -8.62 -3.34
CA SER A 68 -5.09 -7.25 -3.05
C SER A 68 -3.62 -7.01 -3.38
N ILE A 69 -3.27 -5.76 -3.65
CA ILE A 69 -1.90 -5.32 -3.87
C ILE A 69 -1.39 -4.73 -2.56
N LEU A 70 -0.30 -5.28 -2.03
CA LEU A 70 0.38 -4.78 -0.83
C LEU A 70 1.68 -4.08 -1.22
N ILE A 71 1.79 -2.79 -0.89
CA ILE A 71 2.99 -1.97 -1.11
C ILE A 71 3.52 -1.53 0.25
N SER A 72 4.70 -2.03 0.62
CA SER A 72 5.41 -1.55 1.82
C SER A 72 6.34 -0.41 1.45
N CYS A 73 6.24 0.72 2.14
CA CYS A 73 7.21 1.80 2.13
C CYS A 73 7.83 1.89 3.53
N ASP A 74 9.13 1.62 3.62
CA ASP A 74 9.91 1.89 4.82
C ASP A 74 10.76 3.12 4.51
N GLU A 75 10.47 4.24 5.17
CA GLU A 75 11.36 5.39 5.15
C GLU A 75 12.58 5.07 6.02
N GLU A 76 13.49 4.24 5.51
CA GLU A 76 14.87 4.31 5.96
C GLU A 76 15.41 5.64 5.49
N ARG A 77 15.49 6.62 6.40
CA ARG A 77 16.36 7.77 6.21
C ARG A 77 17.78 7.22 6.00
N SER A 78 18.16 6.98 4.75
CA SER A 78 19.55 6.84 4.36
C SER A 78 20.20 8.19 4.64
N GLN A 79 20.80 8.31 5.82
CA GLN A 79 21.79 9.34 6.08
C GLN A 79 22.98 9.01 5.17
N TYR A 80 23.26 9.87 4.20
CA TYR A 80 24.55 9.93 3.51
C TYR A 80 25.54 10.72 4.37
#